data_AF-A0A6L5K662-F1
#
_entry.id   AF-A0A6L5K662-F1
#
_cell.length_a   1.000
_cell.length_b   1.000
_cell.length_c   1.000
_cell.angle_alpha   90.00
_cell.angle_beta   90.00
_cell.angle_gamma   90.00
#
_symmetry.space_group_name_H-M   'P 1'
#
loop_
_entity.id
_entity.type
_entity.pdbx_description
1 polymer ?
#
loop_
_entity_poly.entity_id
_entity_poly.type
_entity_poly.pdbx_seq_one_letter_code
_entity_poly.pdbx_strand_id
1 'polypeptide(L)'
;MKVTREKEEDRQVFLRIELEPPEVDKALEQAYRRLVKKANIPGFRQGKAPREVLERYIGKDGLLEDAIDNLLPEVYGQALKEEKIEAIADPQIEVVQREPVVFTAVVPLKPAVELGKYRGIKLKPEKAEVTREEVDTVIEQLRLQNGTWEPAERPVAFEDLVVMDVESLVEDKPFINQQGAQYQVKQNQPLPTPDFADQLIGMKVGEEKEFKLQLPQDYSQTELAGKEAGFKVKINEVKQQHLPRLDKEFAKLVSPDLKTMAALKKRLISNLTIQAEQKAREAFEEKVIDAVVDLSKVEFPPVLADSELERLMEQQARWMQESGLGLEEYLGRINKTEEELREELRPVAAKRVTRSLVLGKVAEAEKIEVTDEEITADLEKLVQGSENKVEMKERISLPQVRGSMEQMLATQKTVQRLAEIAGGSVDARKK
;
A
#
# COMPACT_ATOMS: atom_id res chain seq x y z
N MET A 1 13.35 -23.67 -37.69
CA MET A 1 13.43 -22.33 -37.09
C MET A 1 14.89 -21.90 -36.90
N LYS A 2 15.17 -20.59 -36.92
CA LYS A 2 16.48 -20.03 -36.61
C LYS A 2 16.36 -19.03 -35.45
N VAL A 3 17.08 -19.29 -34.36
CA VAL A 3 17.14 -18.41 -33.19
C VAL A 3 18.44 -17.62 -33.23
N THR A 4 18.37 -16.31 -33.07
CA THR A 4 19.54 -15.43 -33.00
C THR A 4 19.46 -14.57 -31.76
N ARG A 5 20.50 -14.61 -30.93
CA ARG A 5 20.64 -13.75 -29.77
C ARG A 5 21.22 -12.39 -30.19
N GLU A 6 20.43 -11.33 -30.07
CA GLU A 6 20.83 -10.00 -30.54
C GLU A 6 21.60 -9.20 -29.48
N LYS A 7 21.02 -9.07 -28.27
CA LYS A 7 21.61 -8.31 -27.17
C LYS A 7 21.18 -8.81 -25.79
N GLU A 8 21.97 -8.49 -24.77
CA GLU A 8 21.63 -8.65 -23.35
C GLU A 8 21.80 -7.29 -22.66
N GLU A 9 20.71 -6.79 -22.07
CA GLU A 9 20.65 -5.47 -21.42
C GLU A 9 19.65 -5.56 -20.27
N ASP A 10 19.95 -4.94 -19.12
CA ASP A 10 19.07 -4.94 -17.93
C ASP A 10 18.55 -6.34 -17.52
N ARG A 11 19.39 -7.37 -17.62
CA ARG A 11 18.99 -8.79 -17.40
C ARG A 11 17.83 -9.24 -18.28
N GLN A 12 17.72 -8.69 -19.48
CA GLN A 12 16.83 -9.15 -20.53
C GLN A 12 17.65 -9.64 -21.73
N VAL A 13 17.22 -10.74 -22.34
CA VAL A 13 17.81 -11.24 -23.58
C VAL A 13 16.85 -11.02 -24.72
N PHE A 14 17.36 -10.42 -25.80
CA PHE A 14 16.61 -10.18 -27.02
C PHE A 14 16.89 -11.32 -27.98
N LEU A 15 15.87 -12.15 -28.21
CA LEU A 15 15.91 -13.27 -29.14
C LEU A 15 15.15 -12.88 -30.41
N ARG A 16 15.85 -12.86 -31.54
CA ARG A 16 15.22 -12.80 -32.86
C ARG A 16 14.97 -14.23 -33.32
N ILE A 17 13.71 -14.56 -33.54
CA ILE A 17 13.29 -15.89 -33.97
C ILE A 17 12.69 -15.77 -35.37
N GLU A 18 13.33 -16.46 -36.32
CA GLU A 18 12.90 -16.55 -37.71
C GLU A 18 12.32 -17.95 -37.94
N LEU A 19 11.06 -17.99 -38.38
CA LEU A 19 10.37 -19.24 -38.67
C LEU A 19 10.64 -19.70 -40.09
N GLU A 20 10.81 -21.01 -40.26
CA GLU A 20 10.95 -21.56 -41.60
C GLU A 20 9.58 -21.69 -42.28
N PRO A 21 9.48 -21.47 -43.61
CA PRO A 21 8.23 -21.63 -44.36
C PRO A 21 7.42 -22.90 -44.05
N PRO A 22 8.02 -24.12 -43.95
CA PRO A 22 7.26 -25.33 -43.60
C PRO A 22 6.63 -25.30 -42.20
N GLU A 23 7.24 -24.61 -41.22
CA GLU A 23 6.68 -24.46 -39.87
C GLU A 23 5.45 -23.54 -39.90
N VAL A 24 5.56 -22.44 -40.66
CA VAL A 24 4.46 -21.48 -40.87
C VAL A 24 3.30 -22.12 -41.63
N ASP A 25 3.57 -22.88 -42.70
CA ASP A 25 2.53 -23.56 -43.49
C ASP A 25 1.74 -24.57 -42.64
N LYS A 26 2.43 -25.33 -41.79
CA LYS A 26 1.81 -26.26 -40.85
C LYS A 26 0.91 -25.53 -39.84
N ALA A 27 1.37 -24.39 -39.32
CA ALA A 27 0.59 -23.55 -38.41
C ALA A 27 -0.64 -22.93 -39.10
N LEU A 28 -0.50 -22.46 -40.34
CA LEU A 28 -1.59 -21.95 -41.17
C LEU A 28 -2.65 -23.03 -41.44
N GLU A 29 -2.25 -24.28 -41.67
CA GLU A 29 -3.20 -25.38 -41.85
C GLU A 29 -3.97 -25.69 -40.56
N GLN A 30 -3.30 -25.65 -39.41
CA GLN A 30 -3.94 -25.81 -38.11
C GLN A 30 -4.93 -24.66 -37.80
N ALA A 31 -4.52 -23.42 -38.08
CA ALA A 31 -5.37 -22.24 -37.95
C ALA A 31 -6.62 -22.35 -38.84
N TYR A 32 -6.45 -22.77 -40.10
CA TYR A 32 -7.57 -23.04 -41.00
C TYR A 32 -8.56 -24.05 -40.41
N ARG A 33 -8.07 -25.19 -39.89
CA ARG A 33 -8.92 -26.24 -39.30
C ARG A 33 -9.67 -25.77 -38.06
N ARG A 34 -9.14 -24.79 -37.31
CA ARG A 34 -9.82 -24.16 -36.16
C ARG A 34 -10.84 -23.13 -36.63
N LEU A 35 -10.41 -22.18 -37.46
CA LEU A 35 -11.21 -21.04 -37.87
C LEU A 35 -12.38 -21.43 -38.78
N VAL A 36 -12.23 -22.43 -39.65
CA VAL A 36 -13.33 -22.92 -40.50
C VAL A 36 -14.49 -23.49 -39.68
N LYS A 37 -14.23 -23.99 -38.46
CA LYS A 37 -15.27 -24.48 -37.53
C LYS A 37 -15.98 -23.36 -36.79
N LYS A 38 -15.31 -22.23 -36.56
CA LYS A 38 -15.85 -21.06 -35.85
C LYS A 38 -16.53 -20.06 -36.80
N ALA A 39 -16.03 -19.91 -38.02
CA ALA A 39 -16.53 -18.96 -39.00
C ALA A 39 -17.85 -19.45 -39.64
N ASN A 40 -18.85 -18.57 -39.67
CA ASN A 40 -20.11 -18.82 -40.37
C ASN A 40 -20.03 -18.22 -41.78
N ILE A 41 -19.53 -19.01 -42.74
CA ILE A 41 -19.31 -18.56 -44.11
C ILE A 41 -20.58 -18.73 -44.94
N PRO A 42 -21.15 -17.66 -45.50
CA PRO A 42 -22.33 -17.74 -46.37
C PRO A 42 -22.12 -18.71 -47.55
N GLY A 43 -23.08 -19.61 -47.76
CA GLY A 43 -23.04 -20.59 -48.84
C GLY A 43 -22.30 -21.89 -48.52
N PHE A 44 -21.66 -22.01 -47.35
CA PHE A 44 -20.96 -23.23 -46.94
C PHE A 44 -21.50 -23.76 -45.62
N ARG A 45 -21.58 -25.09 -45.49
CA ARG A 45 -21.86 -25.73 -44.20
C ARG A 45 -20.68 -25.46 -43.25
N GLN A 46 -20.98 -25.11 -42.00
CA GLN A 46 -19.98 -24.84 -40.96
C GLN A 46 -18.90 -25.92 -40.93
N GLY A 47 -17.62 -25.52 -40.98
CA GLY A 47 -16.48 -26.43 -41.01
C GLY A 47 -16.12 -27.03 -42.37
N LYS A 48 -16.81 -26.67 -43.47
CA LYS A 48 -16.60 -27.26 -44.81
C LYS A 48 -16.22 -26.25 -45.90
N ALA A 49 -16.09 -24.97 -45.56
CA ALA A 49 -15.63 -23.97 -46.52
C ALA A 49 -14.16 -24.20 -46.91
N PRO A 50 -13.80 -24.18 -48.20
CA PRO A 50 -12.41 -24.30 -48.65
C PRO A 50 -11.52 -23.16 -48.13
N ARG A 51 -10.21 -23.42 -48.01
CA ARG A 51 -9.20 -22.46 -47.50
C ARG A 51 -9.23 -21.12 -48.20
N GLU A 52 -9.28 -21.10 -49.53
CA GLU A 52 -9.34 -19.85 -50.31
C GLU A 52 -10.60 -19.01 -50.01
N VAL A 53 -11.72 -19.66 -49.70
CA VAL A 53 -12.98 -18.98 -49.35
C VAL A 53 -12.90 -18.42 -47.94
N LEU A 54 -12.31 -19.18 -47.00
CA LEU A 54 -12.05 -18.69 -45.65
C LEU A 54 -11.11 -17.48 -45.70
N GLU A 55 -9.97 -17.57 -46.38
CA GLU A 55 -9.00 -16.47 -46.51
C GLU A 55 -9.62 -15.19 -47.11
N ARG A 56 -10.55 -15.33 -48.07
CA ARG A 56 -11.29 -14.19 -48.62
C ARG A 56 -12.30 -13.59 -47.63
N TYR A 57 -12.82 -14.38 -46.70
CA TYR A 57 -13.85 -13.96 -45.75
C TYR A 57 -13.26 -13.36 -44.46
N ILE A 58 -12.23 -13.98 -43.87
CA ILE A 58 -11.56 -13.51 -42.64
C ILE A 58 -10.32 -12.65 -42.90
N GLY A 59 -9.87 -12.57 -44.16
CA GLY A 59 -8.61 -11.93 -44.53
C GLY A 59 -7.41 -12.86 -44.32
N LYS A 60 -6.40 -12.73 -45.19
CA LYS A 60 -5.14 -13.48 -45.08
C LYS A 60 -4.40 -13.14 -43.78
N ASP A 61 -4.45 -11.89 -43.36
CA ASP A 61 -3.83 -11.42 -42.12
C ASP A 61 -4.44 -12.08 -40.88
N GLY A 62 -5.77 -12.20 -40.80
CA GLY A 62 -6.42 -12.83 -39.65
C GLY A 62 -6.15 -14.33 -39.52
N LEU A 63 -5.97 -15.03 -40.65
CA LEU A 63 -5.53 -16.43 -40.64
C LEU A 63 -4.08 -16.55 -40.17
N LEU A 64 -3.21 -15.64 -40.60
CA LEU A 64 -1.80 -15.61 -40.22
C LEU A 64 -1.63 -15.23 -38.74
N GLU A 65 -2.44 -14.31 -38.22
CA GLU A 65 -2.45 -13.91 -36.82
C GLU A 65 -2.83 -15.07 -35.89
N ASP A 66 -3.93 -15.79 -36.15
CA ASP A 66 -4.28 -17.01 -35.37
C ASP A 66 -3.21 -18.10 -35.49
N ALA A 67 -2.56 -18.22 -36.65
CA ALA A 67 -1.45 -19.16 -36.82
C ALA A 67 -0.25 -18.78 -35.97
N ILE A 68 0.15 -17.50 -35.97
CA ILE A 68 1.26 -16.96 -35.18
C ILE A 68 0.95 -17.09 -33.69
N ASP A 69 -0.19 -16.62 -33.21
CA ASP A 69 -0.55 -16.63 -31.78
C ASP A 69 -0.51 -18.03 -31.16
N ASN A 70 -0.92 -19.04 -31.92
CA ASN A 70 -0.88 -20.43 -31.45
C ASN A 70 0.51 -21.07 -31.58
N LEU A 71 1.32 -20.63 -32.54
CA LEU A 71 2.66 -21.16 -32.77
C LEU A 71 3.70 -20.55 -31.82
N LEU A 72 3.50 -19.29 -31.43
CA LEU A 72 4.40 -18.51 -30.58
C LEU A 72 4.80 -19.22 -29.28
N PRO A 73 3.86 -19.77 -28.46
CA PRO A 73 4.23 -20.44 -27.21
C PRO A 73 5.10 -21.68 -27.42
N GLU A 74 4.83 -22.46 -28.48
CA GLU A 74 5.59 -23.68 -28.79
C GLU A 74 7.01 -23.33 -29.24
N VAL A 75 7.13 -22.39 -30.18
CA VAL A 75 8.43 -21.96 -30.72
C VAL A 75 9.26 -21.26 -29.65
N TYR A 76 8.64 -20.39 -28.84
CA TYR A 76 9.30 -19.75 -27.72
C TYR A 76 9.84 -20.78 -26.72
N GLY A 77 9.03 -21.79 -26.36
CA GLY A 77 9.45 -22.87 -25.48
C GLY A 77 10.60 -23.73 -26.05
N GLN A 78 10.68 -23.89 -27.37
CA GLN A 78 11.81 -24.54 -28.03
C GLN A 78 13.06 -23.67 -28.01
N ALA A 79 12.94 -22.37 -28.32
CA ALA A 79 14.03 -21.42 -28.29
C ALA A 79 14.68 -21.31 -26.90
N LEU A 80 13.87 -21.26 -25.83
CA LEU A 80 14.38 -21.28 -24.45
C LEU A 80 15.18 -22.55 -24.13
N LYS A 81 14.74 -23.72 -24.62
CA LYS A 81 15.43 -25.00 -24.39
C LYS A 81 16.74 -25.09 -25.16
N GLU A 82 16.76 -24.61 -26.39
CA GLU A 82 17.95 -24.59 -27.25
C GLU A 82 19.04 -23.69 -26.68
N GLU A 83 18.66 -22.48 -26.24
CA GLU A 83 19.57 -21.50 -25.64
C GLU A 83 19.82 -21.73 -24.13
N LYS A 84 19.14 -22.70 -23.51
CA LYS A 84 19.19 -23.01 -22.07
C LYS A 84 18.92 -21.77 -21.19
N ILE A 85 17.94 -20.96 -21.61
CA ILE A 85 17.57 -19.74 -20.90
C ILE A 85 16.47 -20.06 -19.87
N GLU A 86 16.73 -19.68 -18.62
CA GLU A 86 15.74 -19.74 -17.54
C GLU A 86 15.03 -18.38 -17.42
N ALA A 87 13.86 -18.26 -18.07
CA ALA A 87 13.01 -17.09 -17.95
C ALA A 87 12.30 -17.04 -16.59
N ILE A 88 12.16 -15.83 -16.02
CA ILE A 88 11.46 -15.64 -14.73
C ILE A 88 10.02 -15.14 -14.87
N ALA A 89 9.65 -14.67 -16.05
CA ALA A 89 8.33 -14.17 -16.38
C ALA A 89 8.06 -14.40 -17.88
N ASP A 90 6.82 -14.16 -18.29
CA ASP A 90 6.44 -14.23 -19.70
C ASP A 90 7.23 -13.19 -20.52
N PRO A 91 7.66 -13.54 -21.75
CA PRO A 91 8.40 -12.63 -22.60
C PRO A 91 7.49 -11.53 -23.15
N GLN A 92 8.07 -10.39 -23.50
CA GLN A 92 7.43 -9.46 -24.41
C GLN A 92 7.76 -9.87 -25.83
N ILE A 93 6.74 -10.19 -26.64
CA ILE A 93 6.90 -10.64 -28.02
C ILE A 93 6.40 -9.55 -28.95
N GLU A 94 7.22 -9.16 -29.92
CA GLU A 94 6.88 -8.23 -30.99
C GLU A 94 7.10 -8.89 -32.35
N VAL A 95 6.08 -8.86 -33.20
CA VAL A 95 6.18 -9.38 -34.57
C VAL A 95 6.81 -8.31 -35.47
N VAL A 96 8.06 -8.54 -35.87
CA VAL A 96 8.85 -7.61 -36.70
C VAL A 96 8.47 -7.72 -38.18
N GLN A 97 8.24 -8.94 -38.65
CA GLN A 97 7.91 -9.22 -40.06
C GLN A 97 6.95 -10.40 -40.14
N ARG A 98 6.01 -10.34 -41.10
CA ARG A 98 4.98 -11.36 -41.31
C ARG A 98 5.28 -12.30 -42.48
N GLU A 99 6.08 -11.86 -43.44
CA GLU A 99 6.54 -12.68 -44.57
C GLU A 99 8.01 -12.31 -44.92
N PRO A 100 9.00 -13.16 -44.58
CA PRO A 100 8.91 -14.32 -43.68
C PRO A 100 8.53 -13.92 -42.25
N VAL A 101 7.97 -14.86 -41.47
CA VAL A 101 7.57 -14.58 -40.08
C VAL A 101 8.81 -14.47 -39.20
N VAL A 102 9.03 -13.26 -38.67
CA VAL A 102 10.10 -12.94 -37.74
C VAL A 102 9.52 -12.19 -36.55
N PHE A 103 9.87 -12.65 -35.35
CA PHE A 103 9.49 -11.98 -34.12
C PHE A 103 10.70 -11.81 -33.19
N THR A 104 10.64 -10.75 -32.39
CA THR A 104 11.60 -10.46 -31.33
C THR A 104 10.94 -10.81 -30.01
N ALA A 105 11.58 -11.67 -29.22
CA ALA A 105 11.18 -11.98 -27.86
C ALA A 105 12.17 -11.37 -26.88
N VAL A 106 11.68 -10.49 -26.01
CA VAL A 106 12.43 -9.93 -24.88
C VAL A 106 12.19 -10.81 -23.67
N VAL A 107 13.22 -11.58 -23.32
CA VAL A 107 13.15 -12.62 -22.29
C VAL A 107 13.74 -12.09 -20.98
N PRO A 108 12.95 -11.93 -19.92
CA PRO A 108 13.45 -11.52 -18.61
C PRO A 108 14.23 -12.67 -17.95
N LEU A 109 15.50 -12.45 -17.63
CA LEU A 109 16.37 -13.39 -16.93
C LEU A 109 16.26 -13.22 -15.41
N LYS A 110 16.75 -14.24 -14.68
CA LYS A 110 16.88 -14.16 -13.21
C LYS A 110 17.65 -12.91 -12.77
N PRO A 111 17.24 -12.23 -11.70
CA PRO A 111 18.00 -11.09 -11.18
C PRO A 111 19.38 -11.53 -10.68
N ALA A 112 20.35 -10.62 -10.73
CA ALA A 112 21.70 -10.81 -10.19
C ALA A 112 21.93 -9.82 -9.04
N VAL A 113 22.43 -10.33 -7.90
CA VAL A 113 22.62 -9.55 -6.68
C VAL A 113 24.02 -9.82 -6.12
N GLU A 114 24.82 -8.75 -6.00
CA GLU A 114 26.13 -8.75 -5.34
C GLU A 114 26.06 -7.93 -4.04
N LEU A 115 26.07 -8.58 -2.88
CA LEU A 115 25.79 -7.96 -1.57
C LEU A 115 26.89 -7.05 -0.98
N GLY A 116 28.03 -6.90 -1.68
CA GLY A 116 29.18 -6.17 -1.15
C GLY A 116 29.66 -6.67 0.22
N LYS A 117 30.27 -5.79 1.02
CA LYS A 117 30.81 -6.09 2.36
C LYS A 117 29.83 -5.71 3.48
N TYR A 118 28.58 -6.19 3.40
CA TYR A 118 27.52 -5.85 4.37
C TYR A 118 27.85 -6.22 5.83
N ARG A 119 28.67 -7.26 6.06
CA ARG A 119 29.13 -7.65 7.41
C ARG A 119 30.03 -6.63 8.10
N GLY A 120 30.56 -5.65 7.35
CA GLY A 120 31.40 -4.57 7.91
C GLY A 120 30.61 -3.36 8.40
N ILE A 121 29.28 -3.32 8.18
CA ILE A 121 28.43 -2.20 8.59
C ILE A 121 28.46 -2.11 10.12
N LYS A 122 28.67 -0.91 10.65
CA LYS A 122 28.57 -0.61 12.09
C LYS A 122 27.69 0.59 12.28
N LEU A 123 26.48 0.36 12.78
CA LEU A 123 25.51 1.39 13.08
C LEU A 123 25.18 1.33 14.57
N LYS A 124 24.94 2.49 15.18
CA LYS A 124 24.52 2.57 16.57
C LYS A 124 23.00 2.70 16.63
N PRO A 125 22.29 1.86 17.40
CA PRO A 125 20.87 2.06 17.63
C PRO A 125 20.65 3.38 18.37
N GLU A 126 19.58 4.06 18.02
CA GLU A 126 19.12 5.23 18.78
C GLU A 126 18.61 4.78 20.15
N LYS A 127 18.83 5.61 21.17
CA LYS A 127 18.32 5.31 22.50
C LYS A 127 16.84 5.65 22.56
N ALA A 128 16.02 4.68 22.93
CA ALA A 128 14.65 4.91 23.33
C ALA A 128 14.64 5.47 24.76
N GLU A 129 14.53 6.79 24.90
CA GLU A 129 14.40 7.45 26.19
C GLU A 129 13.00 8.03 26.31
N VAL A 130 12.26 7.61 27.34
CA VAL A 130 10.95 8.20 27.67
C VAL A 130 11.19 9.31 28.69
N THR A 131 10.82 10.52 28.30
CA THR A 131 10.92 11.70 29.16
C THR A 131 9.72 11.78 30.11
N ARG A 132 9.89 12.53 31.21
CA ARG A 132 8.77 12.80 32.12
C ARG A 132 7.67 13.62 31.46
N GLU A 133 8.05 14.51 30.55
CA GLU A 133 7.13 15.39 29.82
C GLU A 133 6.18 14.59 28.94
N GLU A 134 6.66 13.55 28.26
CA GLU A 134 5.81 12.64 27.47
C GLU A 134 4.81 11.89 28.37
N VAL A 135 5.25 11.42 29.53
CA VAL A 135 4.38 10.74 30.49
C VAL A 135 3.29 11.68 31.01
N ASP A 136 3.66 12.90 31.39
CA ASP A 136 2.70 13.89 31.90
C ASP A 136 1.75 14.34 30.78
N THR A 137 2.22 14.45 29.52
CA THR A 137 1.37 14.73 28.35
C THR A 137 0.31 13.65 28.15
N VAL A 138 0.69 12.37 28.23
CA VAL A 138 -0.26 11.25 28.11
C VAL A 138 -1.26 11.24 29.28
N ILE A 139 -0.83 11.59 30.49
CA ILE A 139 -1.73 11.70 31.64
C ILE A 139 -2.74 12.83 31.45
N GLU A 140 -2.31 14.00 30.97
CA GLU A 140 -3.23 15.09 30.67
C GLU A 140 -4.19 14.72 29.53
N GLN A 141 -3.74 14.03 28.49
CA GLN A 141 -4.64 13.52 27.44
C GLN A 141 -5.70 12.56 28.00
N LEU A 142 -5.30 11.61 28.85
CA LEU A 142 -6.23 10.70 29.52
C LEU A 142 -7.20 11.46 30.43
N ARG A 143 -6.73 12.53 31.08
CA ARG A 143 -7.53 13.39 31.95
C ARG A 143 -8.58 14.18 31.15
N LEU A 144 -8.19 14.72 30.00
CA LEU A 144 -9.09 15.37 29.05
C LEU A 144 -10.13 14.39 28.48
N GLN A 145 -9.75 13.14 28.18
CA GLN A 145 -10.70 12.14 27.66
C GLN A 145 -11.73 11.69 28.70
N ASN A 146 -11.36 11.70 29.98
CA ASN A 146 -12.23 11.28 31.09
C ASN A 146 -12.90 12.47 31.82
N GLY A 147 -12.81 13.67 31.27
CA GLY A 147 -13.51 14.84 31.79
C GLY A 147 -15.02 14.73 31.60
N THR A 148 -15.79 15.14 32.59
CA THR A 148 -17.25 15.20 32.50
C THR A 148 -17.70 16.57 32.00
N TRP A 149 -18.73 16.61 31.17
CA TRP A 149 -19.32 17.85 30.69
C TRP A 149 -20.44 18.29 31.61
N GLU A 150 -20.30 19.46 32.21
CA GLU A 150 -21.27 20.04 33.15
C GLU A 150 -21.84 21.34 32.61
N PRO A 151 -23.16 21.62 32.74
CA PRO A 151 -23.74 22.88 32.31
C PRO A 151 -23.06 24.08 32.99
N ALA A 152 -22.78 25.12 32.22
CA ALA A 152 -22.13 26.33 32.68
C ALA A 152 -23.00 27.57 32.39
N GLU A 153 -23.30 28.37 33.41
CA GLU A 153 -24.11 29.59 33.30
C GLU A 153 -23.28 30.85 32.95
N ARG A 154 -22.11 30.66 32.33
CA ARG A 154 -21.19 31.73 31.93
C ARG A 154 -21.10 31.86 30.40
N PRO A 155 -20.60 32.98 29.88
CA PRO A 155 -20.33 33.10 28.45
C PRO A 155 -19.38 32.00 27.96
N VAL A 156 -19.53 31.64 26.68
CA VAL A 156 -18.69 30.65 25.99
C VAL A 156 -17.23 31.07 26.08
N ALA A 157 -16.37 30.14 26.48
CA ALA A 157 -14.92 30.27 26.44
C ALA A 157 -14.29 29.14 25.62
N PHE A 158 -12.98 29.24 25.38
CA PHE A 158 -12.22 28.13 24.80
C PHE A 158 -12.31 26.88 25.69
N GLU A 159 -12.24 25.72 25.03
CA GLU A 159 -12.36 24.36 25.57
C GLU A 159 -13.76 23.94 26.02
N ASP A 160 -14.75 24.84 26.00
CA ASP A 160 -16.15 24.52 26.30
C ASP A 160 -16.79 23.69 25.16
N LEU A 161 -17.76 22.85 25.52
CA LEU A 161 -18.63 22.14 24.58
C LEU A 161 -19.95 22.89 24.51
N VAL A 162 -20.29 23.39 23.32
CA VAL A 162 -21.52 24.14 23.09
C VAL A 162 -22.49 23.30 22.29
N VAL A 163 -23.76 23.34 22.68
CA VAL A 163 -24.87 22.81 21.90
C VAL A 163 -25.52 24.00 21.21
N MET A 164 -25.53 24.01 19.88
CA MET A 164 -26.02 25.14 19.10
C MET A 164 -26.89 24.71 17.93
N ASP A 165 -27.77 25.60 17.51
CA ASP A 165 -28.38 25.51 16.18
C ASP A 165 -27.52 26.32 15.22
N VAL A 166 -27.10 25.69 14.13
CA VAL A 166 -26.24 26.30 13.12
C VAL A 166 -26.90 26.21 11.76
N GLU A 167 -27.09 27.37 11.17
CA GLU A 167 -27.51 27.54 9.77
C GLU A 167 -26.39 28.23 9.02
N SER A 168 -25.92 27.63 7.93
CA SER A 168 -24.93 28.22 7.03
C SER A 168 -25.47 28.35 5.62
N LEU A 169 -25.20 29.51 5.01
CA LEU A 169 -25.53 29.86 3.64
C LEU A 169 -24.25 30.17 2.87
N VAL A 170 -24.07 29.56 1.70
CA VAL A 170 -22.99 29.90 0.75
C VAL A 170 -23.65 30.34 -0.56
N GLU A 171 -23.35 31.56 -1.03
CA GLU A 171 -23.96 32.12 -2.25
C GLU A 171 -25.51 32.01 -2.25
N ASP A 172 -26.13 32.32 -1.10
CA ASP A 172 -27.58 32.25 -0.84
C ASP A 172 -28.21 30.85 -0.95
N LYS A 173 -27.39 29.79 -0.97
CA LYS A 173 -27.84 28.40 -0.88
C LYS A 173 -27.56 27.82 0.52
N PRO A 174 -28.51 27.10 1.12
CA PRO A 174 -28.29 26.44 2.41
C PRO A 174 -27.24 25.34 2.28
N PHE A 175 -26.18 25.45 3.08
CA PHE A 175 -25.06 24.52 3.13
C PHE A 175 -25.11 23.65 4.39
N ILE A 176 -25.26 24.27 5.57
CA ILE A 176 -25.43 23.56 6.85
C ILE A 176 -26.76 23.99 7.43
N ASN A 177 -27.56 23.02 7.87
CA ASN A 177 -28.72 23.29 8.72
C ASN A 177 -28.82 22.15 9.72
N GLN A 178 -28.22 22.36 10.89
CA GLN A 178 -28.23 21.39 11.98
C GLN A 178 -28.73 22.06 13.25
N GLN A 179 -29.74 21.43 13.86
CA GLN A 179 -30.25 21.82 15.17
C GLN A 179 -29.64 20.90 16.24
N GLY A 180 -29.28 21.49 17.38
CA GLY A 180 -28.65 20.78 18.49
C GLY A 180 -27.26 20.21 18.18
N ALA A 181 -26.52 20.82 17.25
CA ALA A 181 -25.16 20.43 16.92
C ALA A 181 -24.24 20.63 18.14
N GLN A 182 -23.46 19.59 18.46
CA GLN A 182 -22.44 19.66 19.50
C GLN A 182 -21.11 20.09 18.89
N TYR A 183 -20.56 21.20 19.37
CA TYR A 183 -19.30 21.74 18.89
C TYR A 183 -18.37 22.04 20.05
N GLN A 184 -17.13 21.56 19.99
CA GLN A 184 -16.12 21.87 21.00
C GLN A 184 -15.31 23.08 20.55
N VAL A 185 -15.37 24.17 21.33
CA VAL A 185 -14.74 25.45 21.00
C VAL A 185 -13.23 25.35 21.25
N LYS A 186 -12.45 24.94 20.25
CA LYS A 186 -10.99 24.94 20.31
C LYS A 186 -10.39 25.87 19.27
N GLN A 187 -9.27 26.48 19.63
CA GLN A 187 -8.51 27.33 18.73
C GLN A 187 -7.98 26.53 17.53
N ASN A 188 -7.99 27.14 16.34
CA ASN A 188 -7.46 26.57 15.09
C ASN A 188 -8.05 25.19 14.73
N GLN A 189 -9.31 24.92 15.08
CA GLN A 189 -9.97 23.73 14.52
C GLN A 189 -10.16 23.91 13.02
N PRO A 190 -9.74 22.94 12.18
CA PRO A 190 -9.84 23.07 10.73
C PRO A 190 -11.29 23.08 10.23
N LEU A 191 -12.24 22.61 11.04
CA LEU A 191 -13.67 22.55 10.71
C LEU A 191 -14.50 23.25 11.81
N PRO A 192 -15.53 24.05 11.46
CA PRO A 192 -15.96 24.44 10.11
C PRO A 192 -15.00 25.41 9.42
N THR A 193 -14.38 26.32 10.19
CA THR A 193 -13.25 27.16 9.76
C THR A 193 -12.39 27.48 10.99
N PRO A 194 -11.09 27.79 10.84
CA PRO A 194 -10.22 28.14 11.97
C PRO A 194 -10.74 29.29 12.83
N ASP A 195 -11.39 30.27 12.21
CA ASP A 195 -11.90 31.49 12.86
C ASP A 195 -13.30 31.32 13.46
N PHE A 196 -13.95 30.17 13.24
CA PHE A 196 -15.32 29.92 13.72
C PHE A 196 -15.40 29.92 15.24
N ALA A 197 -14.42 29.30 15.90
CA ALA A 197 -14.36 29.24 17.36
C ALA A 197 -14.29 30.64 17.99
N ASP A 198 -13.52 31.56 17.39
CA ASP A 198 -13.36 32.93 17.88
C ASP A 198 -14.66 33.74 17.85
N GLN A 199 -15.56 33.44 16.90
CA GLN A 199 -16.85 34.13 16.80
C GLN A 199 -17.85 33.71 17.88
N LEU A 200 -17.69 32.51 18.44
CA LEU A 200 -18.58 31.97 19.48
C LEU A 200 -18.20 32.45 20.88
N ILE A 201 -16.96 32.89 21.08
CA ILE A 201 -16.46 33.31 22.38
C ILE A 201 -17.22 34.54 22.87
N GLY A 202 -17.59 34.51 24.16
CA GLY A 202 -18.33 35.59 24.80
C GLY A 202 -19.85 35.56 24.57
N MET A 203 -20.35 34.69 23.69
CA MET A 203 -21.79 34.48 23.53
C MET A 203 -22.39 33.83 24.77
N LYS A 204 -23.64 34.16 25.08
CA LYS A 204 -24.41 33.56 26.18
C LYS A 204 -25.42 32.54 25.66
N VAL A 205 -25.88 31.67 26.56
CA VAL A 205 -27.01 30.77 26.29
C VAL A 205 -28.24 31.58 25.87
N GLY A 206 -28.86 31.19 24.77
CA GLY A 206 -30.00 31.85 24.14
C GLY A 206 -29.64 32.98 23.17
N GLU A 207 -28.37 33.34 23.03
CA GLU A 207 -27.90 34.39 22.13
C GLU A 207 -27.79 33.88 20.69
N GLU A 208 -28.25 34.71 19.75
CA GLU A 208 -28.15 34.48 18.32
C GLU A 208 -27.14 35.46 17.72
N LYS A 209 -26.22 34.95 16.90
CA LYS A 209 -25.21 35.76 16.23
C LYS A 209 -25.09 35.32 14.78
N GLU A 210 -25.03 36.32 13.90
CA GLU A 210 -24.81 36.15 12.47
C GLU A 210 -23.46 36.74 12.10
N PHE A 211 -22.63 35.97 11.41
CA PHE A 211 -21.30 36.39 10.96
C PHE A 211 -20.92 35.68 9.67
N LYS A 212 -19.94 36.21 8.94
CA LYS A 212 -19.45 35.63 7.68
C LYS A 212 -18.00 35.23 7.83
N LEU A 213 -17.65 34.04 7.35
CA LEU A 213 -16.28 33.53 7.36
C LEU A 213 -15.93 32.94 5.99
N GLN A 214 -14.66 33.02 5.61
CA GLN A 214 -14.16 32.36 4.41
C GLN A 214 -13.85 30.90 4.71
N LEU A 215 -14.30 30.01 3.83
CA LEU A 215 -13.95 28.60 3.88
C LEU A 215 -12.49 28.42 3.42
N PRO A 216 -11.69 27.56 4.07
CA PRO A 216 -10.33 27.25 3.64
C PRO A 216 -10.24 26.82 2.17
N GLN A 217 -9.08 27.02 1.54
CA GLN A 217 -8.84 26.58 0.17
C GLN A 217 -8.76 25.05 0.04
N ASP A 218 -8.44 24.36 1.14
CA ASP A 218 -8.32 22.91 1.26
C ASP A 218 -9.59 22.25 1.84
N TYR A 219 -10.74 22.95 1.77
CA TYR A 219 -12.01 22.44 2.28
C TYR A 219 -12.44 21.16 1.56
N SER A 220 -13.00 20.20 2.30
CA SER A 220 -13.30 18.85 1.78
C SER A 220 -14.27 18.83 0.60
N GLN A 221 -15.05 19.91 0.40
CA GLN A 221 -15.88 20.12 -0.78
C GLN A 221 -15.27 21.23 -1.65
N THR A 222 -14.69 20.85 -2.78
CA THR A 222 -14.00 21.74 -3.72
C THR A 222 -14.89 22.85 -4.26
N GLU A 223 -16.19 22.60 -4.41
CA GLU A 223 -17.16 23.61 -4.86
C GLU A 223 -17.37 24.77 -3.86
N LEU A 224 -16.96 24.58 -2.61
CA LEU A 224 -17.11 25.54 -1.51
C LEU A 224 -15.75 26.10 -1.02
N ALA A 225 -14.65 25.51 -1.46
CA ALA A 225 -13.30 25.94 -1.10
C ALA A 225 -13.06 27.42 -1.48
N GLY A 226 -12.60 28.22 -0.52
CA GLY A 226 -12.34 29.65 -0.72
C GLY A 226 -13.58 30.54 -0.83
N LYS A 227 -14.80 29.99 -0.74
CA LYS A 227 -16.04 30.78 -0.76
C LYS A 227 -16.35 31.39 0.60
N GLU A 228 -17.08 32.50 0.59
CA GLU A 228 -17.60 33.13 1.80
C GLU A 228 -18.90 32.45 2.24
N ALA A 229 -18.94 31.98 3.48
CA ALA A 229 -20.10 31.35 4.10
C ALA A 229 -20.66 32.28 5.19
N GLY A 230 -21.96 32.58 5.11
CA GLY A 230 -22.70 33.20 6.20
C GLY A 230 -23.11 32.15 7.21
N PHE A 231 -22.83 32.38 8.49
CA PHE A 231 -23.22 31.52 9.60
C PHE A 231 -24.20 32.27 10.50
N LYS A 232 -25.33 31.63 10.78
CA LYS A 232 -26.27 32.00 11.83
C LYS A 232 -26.20 30.94 12.91
N VAL A 233 -25.76 31.35 14.10
CA VAL A 233 -25.55 30.44 15.23
C VAL A 233 -26.40 30.88 16.40
N LYS A 234 -27.08 29.93 17.02
CA LYS A 234 -27.81 30.10 18.28
C LYS A 234 -27.25 29.16 19.34
N ILE A 235 -26.79 29.69 20.46
CA ILE A 235 -26.29 28.85 21.56
C ILE A 235 -27.46 28.36 22.41
N ASN A 236 -27.68 27.05 22.48
CA ASN A 236 -28.73 26.44 23.29
C ASN A 236 -28.23 25.99 24.65
N GLU A 237 -27.01 25.48 24.73
CA GLU A 237 -26.39 25.03 25.98
C GLU A 237 -24.88 25.25 25.92
N VAL A 238 -24.28 25.64 27.05
CA VAL A 238 -22.82 25.69 27.22
C VAL A 238 -22.46 24.70 28.30
N LYS A 239 -21.53 23.80 27.99
CA LYS A 239 -20.98 22.84 28.95
C LYS A 239 -19.50 23.09 29.13
N GLN A 240 -19.07 23.23 30.37
CA GLN A 240 -17.66 23.28 30.71
C GLN A 240 -17.16 21.86 30.98
N GLN A 241 -15.92 21.59 30.57
CA GLN A 241 -15.26 20.34 30.94
C GLN A 241 -14.77 20.39 32.38
N HIS A 242 -15.29 19.51 33.23
CA HIS A 242 -14.79 19.28 34.57
C HIS A 242 -13.79 18.11 34.54
N LEU A 243 -12.51 18.45 34.67
CA LEU A 243 -11.43 17.47 34.62
C LEU A 243 -11.28 16.75 35.97
N PRO A 244 -11.22 15.42 35.99
CA PRO A 244 -11.01 14.67 37.22
C PRO A 244 -9.68 15.07 37.88
N ARG A 245 -9.63 15.00 39.21
CA ARG A 245 -8.39 15.21 39.96
C ARG A 245 -7.46 14.02 39.73
N LEU A 246 -6.16 14.27 39.61
CA LEU A 246 -5.14 13.23 39.43
C LEU A 246 -4.89 12.46 40.73
N ASP A 247 -5.85 11.63 41.12
CA ASP A 247 -5.84 10.84 42.35
C ASP A 247 -6.17 9.35 42.12
N LYS A 248 -6.41 8.60 43.20
CA LYS A 248 -6.69 7.16 43.11
C LYS A 248 -7.99 6.85 42.36
N GLU A 249 -8.96 7.76 42.38
CA GLU A 249 -10.22 7.56 41.68
C GLU A 249 -10.03 7.77 40.18
N PHE A 250 -9.21 8.74 39.75
CA PHE A 250 -8.80 8.87 38.35
C PHE A 250 -8.02 7.64 37.86
N ALA A 251 -7.12 7.08 38.68
CA ALA A 251 -6.38 5.87 38.30
C ALA A 251 -7.32 4.67 38.03
N LYS A 252 -8.37 4.51 38.85
CA LYS A 252 -9.41 3.48 38.64
C LYS A 252 -10.31 3.76 37.45
N LEU A 253 -10.61 5.03 37.19
CA LEU A 253 -11.42 5.47 36.05
C LEU A 253 -10.73 5.11 34.73
N VAL A 254 -9.42 5.36 34.63
CA VAL A 254 -8.61 5.02 33.45
C VAL A 254 -8.36 3.51 33.35
N SER A 255 -8.12 2.84 34.48
CA SER A 255 -7.89 1.40 34.50
C SER A 255 -8.42 0.79 35.81
N PRO A 256 -9.52 0.00 35.75
CA PRO A 256 -10.15 -0.57 36.95
C PRO A 256 -9.21 -1.42 37.81
N ASP A 257 -8.17 -2.01 37.20
CA ASP A 257 -7.18 -2.85 37.86
C ASP A 257 -6.13 -2.05 38.66
N LEU A 258 -6.02 -0.74 38.41
CA LEU A 258 -5.00 0.13 39.00
C LEU A 258 -5.55 0.95 40.15
N LYS A 259 -5.06 0.67 41.37
CA LYS A 259 -5.55 1.31 42.60
C LYS A 259 -4.85 2.62 42.98
N THR A 260 -3.79 3.02 42.25
CA THR A 260 -2.97 4.20 42.59
C THR A 260 -2.43 4.92 41.36
N MET A 261 -2.23 6.24 41.48
CA MET A 261 -1.56 7.05 40.45
C MET A 261 -0.12 6.60 40.17
N ALA A 262 0.60 6.12 41.19
CA ALA A 262 1.95 5.60 41.01
C ALA A 262 1.96 4.35 40.11
N ALA A 263 0.98 3.46 40.28
CA ALA A 263 0.82 2.28 39.43
C ALA A 263 0.43 2.66 37.99
N LEU A 264 -0.44 3.67 37.82
CA LEU A 264 -0.77 4.23 36.50
C LEU A 264 0.46 4.81 35.81
N LYS A 265 1.21 5.70 36.49
CA LYS A 265 2.45 6.28 35.96
C LYS A 265 3.45 5.19 35.55
N LYS A 266 3.65 4.16 36.39
CA LYS A 266 4.56 3.04 36.09
C LYS A 266 4.12 2.26 34.84
N ARG A 267 2.82 2.00 34.68
CA ARG A 267 2.29 1.31 33.49
C ARG A 267 2.45 2.17 32.24
N LEU A 268 2.16 3.47 32.31
CA LEU A 268 2.33 4.38 31.18
C LEU A 268 3.81 4.47 30.77
N ILE A 269 4.73 4.61 31.72
CA ILE A 269 6.17 4.56 31.45
C ILE A 269 6.52 3.25 30.75
N SER A 270 6.09 2.10 31.28
CA SER A 270 6.38 0.80 30.66
C SER A 270 5.85 0.71 29.23
N ASN A 271 4.63 1.17 28.97
CA ASN A 271 4.03 1.13 27.64
C ASN A 271 4.76 2.07 26.66
N LEU A 272 5.06 3.29 27.10
CA LEU A 272 5.82 4.26 26.30
C LEU A 272 7.23 3.76 26.02
N THR A 273 7.87 3.09 26.98
CA THR A 273 9.19 2.49 26.79
C THR A 273 9.13 1.39 25.75
N ILE A 274 8.15 0.48 25.83
CA ILE A 274 7.98 -0.59 24.82
C ILE A 274 7.74 0.01 23.43
N GLN A 275 6.90 1.03 23.32
CA GLN A 275 6.64 1.71 22.04
C GLN A 275 7.88 2.43 21.51
N ALA A 276 8.62 3.14 22.36
CA ALA A 276 9.84 3.84 21.99
C ALA A 276 10.95 2.86 21.58
N GLU A 277 11.12 1.76 22.30
CA GLU A 277 12.06 0.68 21.98
C GLU A 277 11.71 0.03 20.64
N GLN A 278 10.44 -0.27 20.39
CA GLN A 278 9.96 -0.83 19.13
C GLN A 278 10.23 0.14 17.96
N LYS A 279 9.90 1.42 18.12
CA LYS A 279 10.14 2.45 17.10
C LYS A 279 11.64 2.64 16.82
N ALA A 280 12.46 2.69 17.87
CA ALA A 280 13.91 2.81 17.74
C ALA A 280 14.52 1.58 17.04
N ARG A 281 14.00 0.38 17.35
CA ARG A 281 14.38 -0.87 16.69
C ARG A 281 14.02 -0.86 15.21
N GLU A 282 12.78 -0.52 14.86
CA GLU A 282 12.32 -0.44 13.47
C GLU A 282 13.14 0.58 12.65
N ALA A 283 13.38 1.77 13.21
CA ALA A 283 14.21 2.80 12.59
C ALA A 283 15.67 2.34 12.41
N PHE A 284 16.21 1.59 13.37
CA PHE A 284 17.54 1.01 13.25
C PHE A 284 17.59 -0.07 12.17
N GLU A 285 16.63 -1.00 12.17
CA GLU A 285 16.50 -2.05 11.16
C GLU A 285 16.39 -1.45 9.75
N GLU A 286 15.60 -0.38 9.57
CA GLU A 286 15.49 0.34 8.30
C GLU A 286 16.84 0.94 7.85
N LYS A 287 17.54 1.65 8.73
CA LYS A 287 18.88 2.20 8.44
C LYS A 287 19.89 1.12 8.06
N VAL A 288 19.82 -0.05 8.70
CA VAL A 288 20.69 -1.18 8.38
C VAL A 288 20.37 -1.71 6.98
N ILE A 289 19.09 -1.89 6.65
CA ILE A 289 18.70 -2.37 5.32
C ILE A 289 19.15 -1.39 4.24
N ASP A 290 18.93 -0.10 4.43
CA ASP A 290 19.35 0.93 3.46
C ASP A 290 20.86 0.90 3.24
N ALA A 291 21.65 0.79 4.31
CA ALA A 291 23.10 0.66 4.20
C ALA A 291 23.55 -0.62 3.47
N VAL A 292 22.82 -1.73 3.60
CA VAL A 292 23.10 -2.97 2.87
C VAL A 292 22.74 -2.83 1.40
N VAL A 293 21.60 -2.21 1.09
CA VAL A 293 21.14 -1.95 -0.27
C VAL A 293 22.13 -1.03 -1.01
N ASP A 294 22.60 0.04 -0.37
CA ASP A 294 23.56 0.98 -0.95
C ASP A 294 24.93 0.35 -1.27
N LEU A 295 25.33 -0.68 -0.51
CA LEU A 295 26.55 -1.45 -0.77
C LEU A 295 26.37 -2.53 -1.83
N SER A 296 25.12 -2.85 -2.18
CA SER A 296 24.80 -3.95 -3.08
C SER A 296 24.70 -3.47 -4.52
N LYS A 297 25.16 -4.30 -5.46
CA LYS A 297 24.85 -4.13 -6.88
C LYS A 297 23.73 -5.08 -7.24
N VAL A 298 22.67 -4.53 -7.82
CA VAL A 298 21.47 -5.29 -8.18
C VAL A 298 21.14 -4.99 -9.63
N GLU A 299 21.04 -6.04 -10.43
CA GLU A 299 20.55 -5.97 -11.80
C GLU A 299 19.34 -6.89 -11.91
N PHE A 300 18.24 -6.36 -12.45
CA PHE A 300 17.00 -7.09 -12.57
C PHE A 300 16.19 -6.60 -13.78
N PRO A 301 15.38 -7.46 -14.40
CA PRO A 301 14.59 -7.06 -15.55
C PRO A 301 13.45 -6.10 -15.17
N PRO A 302 13.15 -5.08 -16.01
CA PRO A 302 12.10 -4.09 -15.77
C PRO A 302 10.74 -4.67 -15.37
N VAL A 303 10.39 -5.85 -15.91
CA VAL A 303 9.14 -6.56 -15.60
C VAL A 303 8.90 -6.77 -14.10
N LEU A 304 9.97 -6.90 -13.30
CA LEU A 304 9.83 -7.03 -11.84
C LEU A 304 9.41 -5.70 -11.20
N ALA A 305 9.94 -4.57 -11.67
CA ALA A 305 9.51 -3.25 -11.20
C ALA A 305 8.09 -2.94 -11.68
N ASP A 306 7.74 -3.30 -12.91
CA ASP A 306 6.38 -3.10 -13.44
C ASP A 306 5.35 -3.93 -12.65
N SER A 307 5.67 -5.19 -12.34
CA SER A 307 4.80 -6.04 -11.51
C SER A 307 4.59 -5.48 -10.10
N GLU A 308 5.66 -4.94 -9.50
CA GLU A 308 5.57 -4.30 -8.18
C GLU A 308 4.81 -2.96 -8.24
N LEU A 309 4.91 -2.23 -9.36
CA LEU A 309 4.14 -1.02 -9.61
C LEU A 309 2.65 -1.33 -9.70
N GLU A 310 2.25 -2.35 -10.44
CA GLU A 310 0.84 -2.77 -10.50
C GLU A 310 0.33 -3.22 -9.13
N ARG A 311 1.15 -3.94 -8.35
CA ARG A 311 0.81 -4.31 -6.96
C ARG A 311 0.60 -3.08 -6.07
N LEU A 312 1.43 -2.06 -6.21
CA LEU A 312 1.31 -0.79 -5.50
C LEU A 312 0.02 -0.06 -5.87
N MET A 313 -0.27 0.04 -7.17
CA MET A 313 -1.49 0.66 -7.70
C MET A 313 -2.74 -0.04 -7.17
N GLU A 314 -2.77 -1.38 -7.21
CA GLU A 314 -3.86 -2.15 -6.66
C GLU A 314 -4.03 -1.99 -5.15
N GLN A 315 -2.91 -1.96 -4.39
CA GLN A 315 -2.96 -1.76 -2.94
C GLN A 315 -3.56 -0.38 -2.62
N GLN A 316 -3.17 0.64 -3.37
CA GLN A 316 -3.70 1.99 -3.21
C GLN A 316 -5.19 2.05 -3.59
N ALA A 317 -5.59 1.42 -4.70
CA ALA A 317 -6.98 1.33 -5.11
C ALA A 317 -7.87 0.64 -4.06
N ARG A 318 -7.40 -0.48 -3.48
CA ARG A 318 -8.12 -1.19 -2.39
C ARG A 318 -8.30 -0.30 -1.16
N TRP A 319 -7.24 0.38 -0.72
CA TRP A 319 -7.31 1.29 0.43
C TRP A 319 -8.28 2.46 0.21
N MET A 320 -8.34 2.99 -1.02
CA MET A 320 -9.28 4.05 -1.40
C MET A 320 -10.73 3.56 -1.41
N GLN A 321 -10.97 2.37 -1.99
CA GLN A 321 -12.30 1.74 -1.98
C GLN A 321 -12.81 1.52 -0.55
N GLU A 322 -11.96 1.06 0.36
CA GLU A 322 -12.30 0.89 1.79
C GLU A 322 -12.58 2.23 2.48
N SER A 323 -11.91 3.29 2.06
CA SER A 323 -12.09 4.66 2.58
C SER A 323 -13.28 5.39 1.95
N GLY A 324 -14.02 4.75 1.01
CA GLY A 324 -15.15 5.35 0.29
C GLY A 324 -14.77 6.38 -0.77
N LEU A 325 -13.49 6.45 -1.15
CA LEU A 325 -12.95 7.35 -2.18
C LEU A 325 -12.68 6.56 -3.46
N GLY A 326 -13.17 7.02 -4.60
CA GLY A 326 -12.79 6.45 -5.90
C GLY A 326 -11.39 6.89 -6.33
N LEU A 327 -10.67 6.06 -7.09
CA LEU A 327 -9.35 6.40 -7.64
C LEU A 327 -9.43 7.67 -8.51
N GLU A 328 -10.46 7.80 -9.34
CA GLU A 328 -10.68 9.00 -10.17
C GLU A 328 -10.88 10.27 -9.34
N GLU A 329 -11.60 10.18 -8.22
CA GLU A 329 -11.83 11.33 -7.34
C GLU A 329 -10.54 11.73 -6.62
N TYR A 330 -9.74 10.76 -6.19
CA TYR A 330 -8.43 11.03 -5.60
C TYR A 330 -7.47 11.69 -6.60
N LEU A 331 -7.38 11.16 -7.81
CA LEU A 331 -6.58 11.72 -8.91
C LEU A 331 -7.02 13.16 -9.23
N GLY A 332 -8.32 13.41 -9.24
CA GLY A 332 -8.89 14.76 -9.37
C GLY A 332 -8.50 15.71 -8.24
N ARG A 333 -8.42 15.23 -6.99
CA ARG A 333 -8.00 16.05 -5.83
C ARG A 333 -6.53 16.45 -5.88
N ILE A 334 -5.67 15.56 -6.34
CA ILE A 334 -4.23 15.84 -6.44
C ILE A 334 -3.85 16.47 -7.80
N ASN A 335 -4.82 16.70 -8.68
CA ASN A 335 -4.64 17.18 -10.06
C ASN A 335 -3.60 16.36 -10.83
N LYS A 336 -3.66 15.03 -10.74
CA LYS A 336 -2.75 14.14 -11.47
C LYS A 336 -3.51 13.13 -12.31
N THR A 337 -2.89 12.68 -13.39
CA THR A 337 -3.37 11.52 -14.14
C THR A 337 -2.87 10.21 -13.53
N GLU A 338 -3.47 9.10 -13.94
CA GLU A 338 -3.02 7.77 -13.53
C GLU A 338 -1.59 7.47 -14.03
N GLU A 339 -1.22 7.98 -15.21
CA GLU A 339 0.13 7.86 -15.75
C GLU A 339 1.14 8.65 -14.92
N GLU A 340 0.83 9.87 -14.50
CA GLU A 340 1.72 10.68 -13.65
C GLU A 340 1.95 10.01 -12.30
N LEU A 341 0.90 9.44 -11.69
CA LEU A 341 1.03 8.66 -10.47
C LEU A 341 1.91 7.41 -10.69
N ARG A 342 1.75 6.70 -11.80
CA ARG A 342 2.61 5.55 -12.14
C ARG A 342 4.07 5.95 -12.29
N GLU A 343 4.37 7.08 -12.95
CA GLU A 343 5.74 7.57 -13.09
C GLU A 343 6.38 7.94 -11.74
N GLU A 344 5.60 8.50 -10.81
CA GLU A 344 6.07 8.79 -9.44
C GLU A 344 6.31 7.52 -8.62
N LEU A 345 5.48 6.50 -8.80
CA LEU A 345 5.59 5.22 -8.09
C LEU A 345 6.62 4.28 -8.69
N ARG A 346 6.98 4.41 -9.97
CA ARG A 346 8.00 3.59 -10.64
C ARG A 346 9.34 3.52 -9.89
N PRO A 347 9.96 4.65 -9.44
CA PRO A 347 11.19 4.58 -8.65
C PRO A 347 10.97 3.93 -7.27
N VAL A 348 9.77 4.06 -6.69
CA VAL A 348 9.41 3.40 -5.42
C VAL A 348 9.31 1.89 -5.61
N ALA A 349 8.68 1.44 -6.69
CA ALA A 349 8.58 0.03 -7.08
C ALA A 349 9.98 -0.58 -7.31
N ALA A 350 10.83 0.11 -8.09
CA ALA A 350 12.21 -0.33 -8.32
C ALA A 350 13.02 -0.46 -7.02
N LYS A 351 12.89 0.49 -6.09
CA LYS A 351 13.51 0.41 -4.76
C LYS A 351 12.99 -0.78 -3.94
N ARG A 352 11.69 -1.05 -3.97
CA ARG A 352 11.09 -2.21 -3.27
C ARG A 352 11.59 -3.53 -3.82
N VAL A 353 11.66 -3.68 -5.14
CA VAL A 353 12.25 -4.85 -5.81
C VAL A 353 13.71 -5.01 -5.41
N THR A 354 14.49 -3.94 -5.48
CA THR A 354 15.92 -3.94 -5.07
C THR A 354 16.06 -4.42 -3.62
N ARG A 355 15.31 -3.84 -2.69
CA ARG A 355 15.31 -4.21 -1.27
C ARG A 355 14.94 -5.68 -1.07
N SER A 356 13.90 -6.16 -1.74
CA SER A 356 13.45 -7.55 -1.66
C SER A 356 14.52 -8.52 -2.15
N LEU A 357 15.13 -8.24 -3.30
CA LEU A 357 16.19 -9.06 -3.88
C LEU A 357 17.46 -9.10 -3.00
N VAL A 358 17.86 -7.96 -2.44
CA VAL A 358 18.98 -7.88 -1.50
C VAL A 358 18.69 -8.70 -0.25
N LEU A 359 17.51 -8.53 0.37
CA LEU A 359 17.13 -9.28 1.56
C LEU A 359 17.06 -10.79 1.29
N GLY A 360 16.47 -11.20 0.17
CA GLY A 360 16.46 -12.61 -0.24
C GLY A 360 17.87 -13.18 -0.41
N LYS A 361 18.79 -12.43 -1.03
CA LYS A 361 20.18 -12.85 -1.18
C LYS A 361 20.92 -12.93 0.16
N VAL A 362 20.65 -12.01 1.08
CA VAL A 362 21.19 -12.08 2.46
C VAL A 362 20.65 -13.31 3.18
N ALA A 363 19.35 -13.59 3.04
CA ALA A 363 18.72 -14.76 3.65
C ALA A 363 19.40 -16.06 3.18
N GLU A 364 19.67 -16.19 1.88
CA GLU A 364 20.45 -17.30 1.32
C GLU A 364 21.88 -17.36 1.88
N ALA A 365 22.58 -16.22 1.92
CA ALA A 365 23.97 -16.14 2.38
C ALA A 365 24.14 -16.46 3.87
N GLU A 366 23.18 -16.06 4.70
CA GLU A 366 23.13 -16.34 6.14
C GLU A 366 22.42 -17.68 6.46
N LYS A 367 21.86 -18.37 5.44
CA LYS A 367 21.09 -19.62 5.57
C LYS A 367 19.93 -19.48 6.56
N ILE A 368 19.13 -18.44 6.38
CA ILE A 368 17.94 -18.21 7.18
C ILE A 368 16.87 -19.22 6.76
N GLU A 369 16.51 -20.10 7.68
CA GLU A 369 15.44 -21.08 7.51
C GLU A 369 14.29 -20.75 8.48
N VAL A 370 13.06 -20.92 7.99
CA VAL A 370 11.82 -20.82 8.77
C VAL A 370 11.30 -22.23 8.95
N THR A 371 11.04 -22.64 10.18
CA THR A 371 10.49 -23.97 10.45
C THR A 371 8.97 -23.95 10.39
N ASP A 372 8.37 -25.10 10.06
CA ASP A 372 6.91 -25.27 10.07
C ASP A 372 6.29 -24.98 11.45
N GLU A 373 7.05 -25.24 12.52
CA GLU A 373 6.65 -24.96 13.89
C GLU A 373 6.51 -23.46 14.14
N GLU A 374 7.45 -22.66 13.63
CA GLU A 374 7.40 -21.19 13.73
C GLU A 374 6.24 -20.61 12.93
N ILE A 375 6.03 -21.10 11.70
CA ILE A 375 4.89 -20.70 10.86
C ILE A 375 3.58 -21.00 11.62
N THR A 376 3.45 -22.20 12.17
CA THR A 376 2.24 -22.61 12.88
C THR A 376 2.02 -21.78 14.15
N ALA A 377 3.08 -21.54 14.92
CA ALA A 377 3.01 -20.72 16.13
C ALA A 377 2.57 -19.28 15.84
N ASP A 378 3.07 -18.67 14.76
CA ASP A 378 2.70 -17.30 14.41
C ASP A 378 1.28 -17.21 13.83
N LEU A 379 0.87 -18.19 13.00
CA LEU A 379 -0.51 -18.31 12.55
C LEU A 379 -1.49 -18.52 13.71
N GLU A 380 -1.11 -19.28 14.74
CA GLU A 380 -1.92 -19.44 15.95
C GLU A 380 -2.10 -18.15 16.74
N LYS A 381 -1.08 -17.29 16.84
CA LYS A 381 -1.21 -15.96 17.46
C LYS A 381 -2.25 -15.09 16.74
N LEU A 382 -2.26 -15.12 15.41
CA LEU A 382 -3.25 -14.40 14.60
C LEU A 382 -4.67 -14.92 14.86
N VAL A 383 -4.84 -16.24 15.02
CA VAL A 383 -6.14 -16.84 15.39
C VAL A 383 -6.57 -16.45 16.79
N GLN A 384 -5.63 -16.40 17.75
CA GLN A 384 -5.94 -16.06 19.14
C GLN A 384 -6.47 -14.62 19.30
N GLY A 385 -5.97 -13.69 18.48
CA GLY A 385 -6.42 -12.30 18.43
C GLY A 385 -7.69 -12.05 17.62
N SER A 386 -8.21 -13.04 16.91
CA SER A 386 -9.43 -12.93 16.09
C SER A 386 -10.69 -13.30 16.89
N GLU A 387 -11.77 -12.54 16.69
CA GLU A 387 -13.09 -12.84 17.26
C GLU A 387 -13.70 -14.12 16.63
N ASN A 388 -13.45 -14.37 15.33
CA ASN A 388 -13.95 -15.53 14.59
C ASN A 388 -12.85 -16.57 14.35
N LYS A 389 -12.56 -17.37 15.38
CA LYS A 389 -11.46 -18.35 15.37
C LYS A 389 -11.63 -19.51 14.38
N VAL A 390 -12.87 -19.93 14.11
CA VAL A 390 -13.16 -21.09 13.24
C VAL A 390 -12.88 -20.75 11.78
N GLU A 391 -13.47 -19.65 11.29
CA GLU A 391 -13.27 -19.17 9.93
C GLU A 391 -11.81 -18.73 9.68
N MET A 392 -11.18 -18.10 10.69
CA MET A 392 -9.76 -17.74 10.59
C MET A 392 -8.87 -18.98 10.46
N LYS A 393 -9.15 -20.07 11.18
CA LYS A 393 -8.40 -21.34 11.08
C LYS A 393 -8.47 -21.95 9.68
N GLU A 394 -9.63 -21.90 9.04
CA GLU A 394 -9.78 -22.39 7.66
C GLU A 394 -8.97 -21.53 6.68
N ARG A 395 -8.99 -20.20 6.83
CA ARG A 395 -8.21 -19.28 5.99
C ARG A 395 -6.70 -19.46 6.14
N ILE A 396 -6.17 -19.58 7.36
CA ILE A 396 -4.72 -19.74 7.58
C ILE A 396 -4.18 -21.10 7.13
N SER A 397 -5.07 -22.09 6.93
CA SER A 397 -4.70 -23.42 6.45
C SER A 397 -4.49 -23.44 4.92
N LEU A 398 -4.88 -22.39 4.21
CA LEU A 398 -4.68 -22.27 2.77
C LEU A 398 -3.16 -22.21 2.44
N PRO A 399 -2.69 -22.96 1.43
CA PRO A 399 -1.27 -22.97 1.04
C PRO A 399 -0.71 -21.57 0.73
N GLN A 400 -1.54 -20.70 0.14
CA GLN A 400 -1.18 -19.32 -0.18
C GLN A 400 -0.87 -18.48 1.07
N VAL A 401 -1.66 -18.66 2.13
CA VAL A 401 -1.47 -17.92 3.39
C VAL A 401 -0.23 -18.43 4.13
N ARG A 402 -0.03 -19.76 4.17
CA ARG A 402 1.18 -20.35 4.76
C ARG A 402 2.45 -19.89 4.04
N GLY A 403 2.47 -19.93 2.70
CA GLY A 403 3.62 -19.46 1.92
C GLY A 403 3.91 -17.97 2.10
N SER A 404 2.86 -17.14 2.21
CA SER A 404 3.02 -15.71 2.51
C SER A 404 3.62 -15.49 3.90
N MET A 405 3.21 -16.28 4.90
CA MET A 405 3.74 -16.20 6.25
C MET A 405 5.20 -16.66 6.33
N GLU A 406 5.55 -17.73 5.62
CA GLU A 406 6.93 -18.18 5.50
C GLU A 406 7.84 -17.06 4.97
N GLN A 407 7.45 -16.40 3.87
CA GLN A 407 8.21 -15.28 3.30
C GLN A 407 8.32 -14.09 4.27
N MET A 408 7.24 -13.77 4.98
CA MET A 408 7.24 -12.71 6.00
C MET A 408 8.21 -13.02 7.15
N LEU A 409 8.18 -14.24 7.69
CA LEU A 409 9.06 -14.68 8.77
C LEU A 409 10.53 -14.75 8.31
N ALA A 410 10.78 -15.25 7.10
CA ALA A 410 12.13 -15.27 6.52
C ALA A 410 12.69 -13.85 6.41
N THR A 411 11.87 -12.90 5.95
CA THR A 411 12.25 -11.49 5.85
C THR A 411 12.55 -10.89 7.23
N GLN A 412 11.67 -11.08 8.21
CA GLN A 412 11.87 -10.58 9.58
C GLN A 412 13.15 -11.13 10.21
N LYS A 413 13.39 -12.44 10.09
CA LYS A 413 14.62 -13.08 10.59
C LYS A 413 15.87 -12.54 9.91
N THR A 414 15.81 -12.31 8.60
CA THR A 414 16.92 -11.73 7.83
C THR A 414 17.23 -10.32 8.32
N VAL A 415 16.21 -9.49 8.51
CA VAL A 415 16.37 -8.11 9.03
C VAL A 415 16.94 -8.13 10.45
N GLN A 416 16.42 -8.98 11.33
CA GLN A 416 16.95 -9.14 12.67
C GLN A 416 18.43 -9.57 12.65
N ARG A 417 18.77 -10.52 11.77
CA ARG A 417 20.15 -10.99 11.61
C ARG A 417 21.07 -9.87 11.13
N LEU A 418 20.63 -9.06 10.18
CA LEU A 418 21.36 -7.88 9.71
C LEU A 418 21.55 -6.85 10.84
N ALA A 419 20.52 -6.59 11.64
CA ALA A 419 20.61 -5.69 12.78
C ALA A 419 21.60 -6.19 13.84
N GLU A 420 21.66 -7.50 14.11
CA GLU A 420 22.67 -8.10 15.00
C GLU A 420 24.10 -7.89 14.48
N ILE A 421 24.31 -8.12 13.17
CA ILE A 421 25.59 -7.92 12.50
C ILE A 421 26.01 -6.45 12.61
N ALA A 422 25.12 -5.52 12.26
CA ALA A 422 25.41 -4.09 12.24
C ALA A 422 25.55 -3.46 13.63
N GLY A 423 24.82 -3.98 14.63
CA GLY A 423 24.89 -3.56 16.03
C GLY A 423 26.08 -4.16 16.80
N GLY A 424 26.86 -5.05 16.18
CA GLY A 424 28.04 -5.67 16.78
C GLY A 424 27.74 -6.76 17.82
N SER A 425 26.53 -7.32 17.87
CA SER A 425 26.18 -8.38 18.83
C SER A 425 26.75 -9.76 18.44
N VAL A 426 27.17 -9.93 17.17
CA VAL A 426 27.60 -11.23 16.63
C VAL A 426 28.94 -11.71 17.20
N ASP A 427 29.82 -10.82 17.68
CA ASP A 427 31.11 -11.20 18.26
C ASP A 427 31.04 -11.63 19.74
N ALA A 428 29.90 -11.47 20.41
CA ALA A 428 29.75 -11.84 21.82
C ALA A 428 29.40 -13.31 22.06
N ARG A 429 28.93 -14.06 21.05
CA ARG A 429 28.58 -15.50 21.18
C ARG A 429 29.68 -16.46 20.73
N LYS A 430 30.88 -15.95 20.41
CA LYS A 430 32.04 -16.75 19.94
C LYS A 430 33.28 -16.66 20.85
N LYS A 431 33.14 -16.23 22.10
CA LYS A 431 34.21 -16.34 23.10
C LYS A 431 33.80 -17.17 24.29
#